data_AF-E0S5V1-F1
#
_entry.id   AF-E0S5V1-F1
#
_cell.length_a   1.000
_cell.length_b   1.000
_cell.length_c   1.000
_cell.angle_alpha   90.00
_cell.angle_beta   90.00
_cell.angle_gamma   90.00
#
_symmetry.space_group_name_H-M   'P 1'
#
loop_
_entity.id
_entity.type
_entity.pdbx_description
1 polymer ?
#
loop_
_entity_poly.entity_id
_entity_poly.type
_entity_poly.pdbx_seq_one_letter_code
_entity_poly.pdbx_strand_id
1 'polypeptide(L)'
;MDVEEKTGIEMGSPSAIMEHARDLYTSKDYRSLESLFGKCLKKSYNLELWMLYIEYVRKVSQKKFKLYEVYEFTLGQFENYWDSYGLYKEYIEELGKIEDEQTRIEKIRNGYMRALQTPMSSLSELWKDFENFELELNKITGKKIVSDTLPIFQSSFQRYQQMQPLIRSWSVKNAAKLIDLEMENGMKLGGRTHESRMHFIYNYILDSFYYAEEAYFFYSEYLIGIGQKEKAKKVIQRGIEMSDGMFLSLYYGLVMDEEEVYGDLKKKYFYQENEDGGKSSGREADLLRINHLNYVLKKRGLESFRKLFIEVGNEGIGPHVFIYCAFVEYYATGSRTTPYNIFSSGLLKHPDSTLLKEQFFLFLLRIGDEENARALFKRLEKTSRMWDSMIEYEFMIGSMELFRELVDQKMSSIKDNAILPALPEREKDIQMEGILGRYHCFLNSFNFLDLKIKDNSRLLDEFMESLPKISQQNNVLSNLKPDKIVDLLKCIQ
;
A
#
# COMPACT_ATOMS: atom_id res chain seq x y z
N MET A 1 -34.50 -9.54 4.88
CA MET A 1 -34.50 -10.85 5.58
C MET A 1 -33.24 -10.80 6.42
N ASP A 2 -33.38 -10.07 7.51
CA ASP A 2 -32.30 -9.40 8.23
C ASP A 2 -32.24 -9.98 9.63
N VAL A 3 -31.26 -10.85 9.88
CA VAL A 3 -30.88 -11.29 11.22
C VAL A 3 -29.38 -11.63 11.21
N GLU A 4 -28.51 -10.67 10.90
CA GLU A 4 -27.05 -10.83 11.14
C GLU A 4 -26.40 -9.62 11.86
N GLU A 5 -27.20 -8.71 12.43
CA GLU A 5 -26.70 -7.44 12.98
C GLU A 5 -26.55 -7.41 14.52
N LYS A 6 -26.44 -8.56 15.19
CA LYS A 6 -26.28 -8.61 16.66
C LYS A 6 -25.32 -9.68 17.17
N THR A 7 -24.04 -9.58 16.80
CA THR A 7 -22.91 -9.84 17.72
C THR A 7 -21.68 -9.07 17.22
N GLY A 8 -21.54 -7.82 17.66
CA GLY A 8 -20.37 -6.98 17.40
C GLY A 8 -19.15 -7.49 18.15
N ILE A 9 -18.45 -8.45 17.54
CA ILE A 9 -17.01 -8.56 17.72
C ILE A 9 -16.46 -8.00 16.41
N GLU A 10 -15.88 -6.80 16.46
CA GLU A 10 -15.11 -6.25 15.35
C GLU A 10 -14.20 -7.35 14.81
N MET A 11 -14.20 -7.58 13.49
CA MET A 11 -13.25 -8.52 12.93
C MET A 11 -11.86 -7.93 13.11
N GLY A 12 -11.18 -8.35 14.18
CA GLY A 12 -9.81 -7.93 14.47
C GLY A 12 -8.87 -8.26 13.32
N SER A 13 -7.65 -7.72 13.38
CA SER A 13 -6.63 -8.00 12.39
C SER A 13 -6.40 -9.51 12.22
N PRO A 14 -5.96 -9.98 11.03
CA PRO A 14 -5.62 -11.39 10.82
C PRO A 14 -4.68 -11.98 11.88
N SER A 15 -3.75 -11.18 12.43
CA SER A 15 -2.87 -11.61 13.53
C SER A 15 -3.61 -11.77 14.85
N ALA A 16 -4.50 -10.83 15.21
CA ALA A 16 -5.31 -10.93 16.43
C ALA A 16 -6.27 -12.12 16.39
N ILE A 17 -6.87 -12.40 15.22
CA ILE A 17 -7.71 -13.59 15.02
C ILE A 17 -6.87 -14.86 15.22
N MET A 18 -5.66 -14.91 14.66
CA MET A 18 -4.80 -16.08 14.78
C MET A 18 -4.32 -16.32 16.22
N GLU A 19 -3.89 -15.27 16.92
CA GLU A 19 -3.49 -15.33 18.34
C GLU A 19 -4.65 -15.83 19.21
N HIS A 20 -5.83 -15.24 19.04
CA HIS A 20 -7.03 -15.66 19.77
C HIS A 20 -7.40 -17.12 19.47
N ALA A 21 -7.30 -17.57 18.22
CA ALA A 21 -7.56 -18.97 17.85
C ALA A 21 -6.54 -19.93 18.50
N ARG A 22 -5.26 -19.57 18.56
CA ARG A 22 -4.21 -20.37 19.24
C ARG A 22 -4.47 -20.48 20.75
N ASP A 23 -4.90 -19.39 21.38
CA ASP A 23 -5.23 -19.37 22.81
C ASP A 23 -6.43 -20.27 23.12
N LEU A 24 -7.50 -20.16 22.33
CA LEU A 24 -8.68 -21.02 22.47
C LEU A 24 -8.35 -22.50 22.26
N TYR A 25 -7.50 -22.81 21.28
CA TYR A 25 -7.07 -24.19 21.03
C TYR A 25 -6.22 -24.75 22.19
N THR A 26 -5.29 -23.95 22.72
CA THR A 26 -4.39 -24.33 23.82
C THR A 26 -5.15 -24.50 25.14
N SER A 27 -6.07 -23.60 25.43
CA SER A 27 -6.96 -23.66 26.60
C SER A 27 -8.04 -24.74 26.48
N LYS A 28 -8.15 -25.39 25.30
CA LYS A 28 -9.17 -26.42 24.98
C LYS A 28 -10.61 -25.91 25.04
N ASP A 29 -10.83 -24.61 24.88
CA ASP A 29 -12.17 -24.06 24.69
C ASP A 29 -12.64 -24.26 23.24
N TYR A 30 -13.01 -25.50 22.93
CA TYR A 30 -13.41 -25.88 21.58
C TYR A 30 -14.73 -25.27 21.13
N ARG A 31 -15.62 -24.91 22.06
CA ARG A 31 -16.91 -24.30 21.71
C ARG A 31 -16.72 -22.89 21.16
N SER A 32 -15.88 -22.10 21.82
CA SER A 32 -15.53 -20.76 21.35
C SER A 32 -14.70 -20.82 20.07
N LEU A 33 -13.80 -21.81 19.96
CA LEU A 33 -13.00 -22.01 18.75
C LEU A 33 -13.84 -22.35 17.51
N GLU A 34 -14.83 -23.25 17.62
CA GLU A 34 -15.78 -23.54 16.54
C GLU A 34 -16.57 -22.30 16.11
N SER A 35 -17.03 -21.51 17.09
CA SER A 35 -17.71 -20.23 16.85
C SER A 35 -16.84 -19.24 16.08
N LEU A 36 -15.54 -19.15 16.44
CA LEU A 36 -14.57 -18.31 15.76
C LEU A 36 -14.35 -18.78 14.31
N PHE A 37 -14.14 -20.08 14.08
CA PHE A 37 -14.00 -20.62 12.73
C PHE A 37 -15.25 -20.34 11.87
N GLY A 38 -16.45 -20.52 12.42
CA GLY A 38 -17.71 -20.24 11.71
C GLY A 38 -17.82 -18.81 11.21
N LYS A 39 -17.27 -17.84 11.95
CA LYS A 39 -17.32 -16.41 11.62
C LYS A 39 -16.20 -15.96 10.67
N CYS A 40 -14.98 -16.47 10.88
CA CYS A 40 -13.77 -15.89 10.28
C CYS A 40 -13.16 -16.72 9.16
N LEU A 41 -13.31 -18.05 9.17
CA LEU A 41 -12.48 -18.95 8.35
C LEU A 41 -12.63 -18.69 6.85
N LYS A 42 -13.87 -18.58 6.34
CA LYS A 42 -14.14 -18.30 4.91
C LYS A 42 -13.67 -16.93 4.43
N LYS A 43 -13.48 -15.99 5.35
CA LYS A 43 -12.99 -14.64 5.05
C LYS A 43 -11.46 -14.54 5.14
N SER A 44 -10.82 -15.54 5.74
CA SER A 44 -9.38 -15.55 5.97
C SER A 44 -8.63 -16.28 4.85
N TYR A 45 -7.51 -15.70 4.48
CA TYR A 45 -6.50 -16.23 3.58
C TYR A 45 -5.18 -16.50 4.32
N ASN A 46 -5.20 -16.51 5.67
CA ASN A 46 -4.08 -16.94 6.50
C ASN A 46 -4.04 -18.47 6.60
N LEU A 47 -3.07 -19.10 5.92
CA LEU A 47 -2.94 -20.56 5.90
C LEU A 47 -2.77 -21.16 7.30
N GLU A 48 -2.12 -20.48 8.24
CA GLU A 48 -1.92 -21.01 9.59
C GLU A 48 -3.25 -21.24 10.33
N LEU A 49 -4.22 -20.34 10.15
CA LEU A 49 -5.55 -20.47 10.74
C LEU A 49 -6.28 -21.69 10.18
N TRP A 50 -6.13 -21.93 8.88
CA TRP A 50 -6.70 -23.09 8.20
C TRP A 50 -6.00 -24.40 8.60
N MET A 51 -4.69 -24.39 8.81
CA MET A 51 -3.97 -25.55 9.33
C MET A 51 -4.40 -25.87 10.77
N LEU A 52 -4.60 -24.85 11.61
CA LEU A 52 -5.16 -25.03 12.96
C LEU A 52 -6.58 -25.61 12.92
N TYR A 53 -7.41 -25.17 11.97
CA TYR A 53 -8.73 -25.76 11.73
C TYR A 53 -8.64 -27.24 11.34
N ILE A 54 -7.75 -27.60 10.40
CA ILE A 54 -7.51 -29.00 10.01
C ILE A 54 -7.06 -29.83 11.22
N GLU A 55 -6.11 -29.32 12.02
CA GLU A 55 -5.61 -30.00 13.22
C GLU A 55 -6.74 -30.22 14.25
N TYR A 56 -7.54 -29.19 14.48
CA TYR A 56 -8.71 -29.25 15.35
C TYR A 56 -9.71 -30.31 14.88
N VAL A 57 -10.08 -30.30 13.60
CA VAL A 57 -11.01 -31.29 13.04
C VAL A 57 -10.42 -32.69 13.13
N ARG A 58 -9.13 -32.88 12.82
CA ARG A 58 -8.43 -34.18 12.96
C ARG A 58 -8.50 -34.71 14.39
N LYS A 59 -8.37 -33.83 15.39
CA LYS A 59 -8.40 -34.19 16.81
C LYS A 59 -9.81 -34.55 17.30
N VAL A 60 -10.83 -33.81 16.89
CA VAL A 60 -12.21 -33.97 17.39
C VAL A 60 -13.03 -34.97 16.56
N SER A 61 -12.71 -35.14 15.27
CA SER A 61 -13.58 -35.86 14.32
C SER A 61 -13.35 -37.36 14.15
N GLN A 62 -12.76 -38.06 15.14
CA GLN A 62 -12.30 -39.46 14.99
C GLN A 62 -13.29 -40.47 14.37
N LYS A 63 -14.60 -40.19 14.27
CA LYS A 63 -15.59 -41.02 13.53
C LYS A 63 -16.70 -40.27 12.76
N LYS A 64 -16.72 -38.93 12.70
CA LYS A 64 -17.90 -38.17 12.18
C LYS A 64 -17.70 -37.49 10.83
N PHE A 65 -16.47 -37.19 10.42
CA PHE A 65 -16.20 -36.42 9.21
C PHE A 65 -15.16 -37.12 8.35
N LYS A 66 -15.33 -37.05 7.03
CA LYS A 66 -14.33 -37.53 6.09
C LYS A 66 -13.27 -36.45 5.96
N LEU A 67 -12.07 -36.72 6.49
CA LEU A 67 -11.02 -35.69 6.59
C LEU A 67 -10.61 -35.14 5.21
N TYR A 68 -10.71 -35.93 4.14
CA TYR A 68 -10.45 -35.45 2.78
C TYR A 68 -11.41 -34.34 2.33
N GLU A 69 -12.65 -34.27 2.83
CA GLU A 69 -13.61 -33.19 2.50
C GLU A 69 -13.16 -31.85 3.11
N VAL A 70 -12.48 -31.91 4.26
CA VAL A 70 -11.88 -30.74 4.92
C VAL A 70 -10.71 -30.21 4.08
N TYR A 71 -9.88 -31.11 3.55
CA TYR A 71 -8.81 -30.72 2.62
C TYR A 71 -9.36 -30.16 1.30
N GLU A 72 -10.42 -30.74 0.74
CA GLU A 72 -11.10 -30.19 -0.44
C GLU A 72 -11.63 -28.78 -0.19
N PHE A 73 -12.20 -28.55 0.99
CA PHE A 73 -12.66 -27.22 1.43
C PHE A 73 -11.51 -26.22 1.55
N THR A 74 -10.39 -26.61 2.18
CA THR A 74 -9.19 -25.75 2.30
C THR A 74 -8.56 -25.46 0.94
N LEU A 75 -8.37 -26.47 0.09
CA LEU A 75 -7.82 -26.29 -1.26
C LEU A 75 -8.75 -25.47 -2.17
N GLY A 76 -10.05 -25.39 -1.85
CA GLY A 76 -10.99 -24.48 -2.50
C GLY A 76 -10.76 -23.02 -2.14
N GLN A 77 -10.38 -22.72 -0.89
CA GLN A 77 -10.00 -21.36 -0.48
C GLN A 77 -8.61 -20.97 -1.02
N PHE A 78 -7.65 -21.91 -0.96
CA PHE A 78 -6.27 -21.72 -1.42
C PHE A 78 -6.08 -22.18 -2.88
N GLU A 79 -6.99 -21.74 -3.75
CA GLU A 79 -6.99 -22.12 -5.16
C GLU A 79 -5.69 -21.68 -5.86
N ASN A 80 -5.01 -22.65 -6.46
CA ASN A 80 -3.72 -22.49 -7.13
C ASN A 80 -2.63 -21.83 -6.26
N TYR A 81 -2.73 -21.92 -4.94
CA TYR A 81 -1.76 -21.32 -4.03
C TYR A 81 -0.36 -21.92 -4.21
N TRP A 82 0.65 -21.06 -4.14
CA TRP A 82 2.04 -21.38 -4.46
C TRP A 82 2.78 -22.18 -3.40
N ASP A 83 2.16 -22.45 -2.26
CA ASP A 83 2.71 -23.29 -1.19
C ASP A 83 1.70 -24.34 -0.70
N SER A 84 0.99 -24.96 -1.65
CA SER A 84 0.00 -26.01 -1.38
C SER A 84 0.56 -27.44 -1.32
N TYR A 85 1.88 -27.63 -1.42
CA TYR A 85 2.48 -28.97 -1.48
C TYR A 85 2.06 -29.84 -0.28
N GLY A 86 2.19 -29.32 0.94
CA GLY A 86 1.79 -30.03 2.16
C GLY A 86 0.30 -30.39 2.17
N LEU A 87 -0.56 -29.45 1.74
CA LEU A 87 -2.00 -29.68 1.64
C LEU A 87 -2.34 -30.80 0.66
N TYR A 88 -1.75 -30.79 -0.54
CA TYR A 88 -1.99 -31.84 -1.54
C TYR A 88 -1.47 -33.19 -1.08
N LYS A 89 -0.30 -33.23 -0.44
CA LYS A 89 0.29 -34.47 0.09
C LYS A 89 -0.62 -35.12 1.13
N GLU A 90 -1.01 -34.38 2.17
CA GLU A 90 -1.91 -34.90 3.21
C GLU A 90 -3.30 -35.23 2.63
N TYR A 91 -3.81 -34.45 1.69
CA TYR A 91 -5.07 -34.74 1.00
C TYR A 91 -5.02 -36.08 0.25
N ILE A 92 -3.98 -36.32 -0.55
CA ILE A 92 -3.82 -37.56 -1.32
C ILE A 92 -3.66 -38.77 -0.38
N GLU A 93 -2.93 -38.62 0.73
CA GLU A 93 -2.82 -39.64 1.77
C GLU A 93 -4.19 -39.99 2.39
N GLU A 94 -5.05 -38.99 2.66
CA GLU A 94 -6.41 -39.23 3.14
C GLU A 94 -7.31 -39.88 2.09
N LEU A 95 -7.18 -39.51 0.81
CA LEU A 95 -7.89 -40.17 -0.29
C LEU A 95 -7.49 -41.64 -0.42
N GLY A 96 -6.24 -41.99 -0.12
CA GLY A 96 -5.74 -43.37 -0.08
C GLY A 96 -6.52 -44.29 0.87
N LYS A 97 -7.20 -43.73 1.88
CA LYS A 97 -7.99 -44.47 2.87
C LYS A 97 -9.42 -44.79 2.42
N ILE A 98 -9.83 -44.35 1.23
CA ILE A 98 -11.14 -44.68 0.66
C ILE A 98 -11.21 -46.19 0.38
N GLU A 99 -12.27 -46.84 0.87
CA GLU A 99 -12.48 -48.28 0.74
C GLU A 99 -12.77 -48.70 -0.71
N ASP A 100 -13.60 -47.93 -1.43
CA ASP A 100 -13.94 -48.20 -2.82
C ASP A 100 -12.78 -47.85 -3.77
N GLU A 101 -12.22 -48.86 -4.42
CA GLU A 101 -11.01 -48.73 -5.24
C GLU A 101 -11.21 -47.84 -6.46
N GLN A 102 -12.36 -47.93 -7.14
CA GLN A 102 -12.64 -47.12 -8.33
C GLN A 102 -12.74 -45.62 -7.97
N THR A 103 -13.51 -45.30 -6.94
CA THR A 103 -13.65 -43.93 -6.42
C THR A 103 -12.31 -43.39 -5.91
N ARG A 104 -11.53 -44.23 -5.20
CA ARG A 104 -10.19 -43.86 -4.72
C ARG A 104 -9.27 -43.46 -5.85
N ILE A 105 -9.16 -44.30 -6.89
CA ILE A 105 -8.30 -44.04 -8.06
C ILE A 105 -8.73 -42.75 -8.76
N GLU A 106 -10.03 -42.55 -8.98
CA GLU A 106 -10.56 -41.34 -9.63
C GLU A 106 -10.22 -40.07 -8.83
N LYS A 107 -10.47 -40.09 -7.51
CA LYS A 107 -10.19 -38.95 -6.62
C LYS A 107 -8.70 -38.63 -6.53
N ILE A 108 -7.84 -39.64 -6.36
CA ILE A 108 -6.39 -39.44 -6.30
C ILE A 108 -5.87 -38.86 -7.62
N ARG A 109 -6.31 -39.41 -8.76
CA ARG A 109 -5.95 -38.87 -10.08
C ARG A 109 -6.38 -37.42 -10.23
N ASN A 110 -7.61 -37.07 -9.83
CA ASN A 110 -8.09 -35.69 -9.86
C ASN A 110 -7.24 -34.77 -8.96
N GLY A 111 -6.87 -35.23 -7.76
CA GLY A 111 -5.99 -34.53 -6.84
C GLY A 111 -4.64 -34.19 -7.47
N TYR A 112 -3.96 -35.18 -8.07
CA TYR A 112 -2.71 -34.95 -8.80
C TYR A 112 -2.88 -33.99 -9.98
N MET A 113 -3.92 -34.15 -10.80
CA MET A 113 -4.14 -33.27 -11.96
C MET A 113 -4.32 -31.80 -11.55
N ARG A 114 -5.06 -31.54 -10.46
CA ARG A 114 -5.22 -30.20 -9.87
C ARG A 114 -3.89 -29.66 -9.34
N ALA A 115 -3.12 -30.50 -8.64
CA ALA A 115 -1.82 -30.11 -8.11
C ALA A 115 -0.83 -29.75 -9.22
N LEU A 116 -0.73 -30.56 -10.28
CA LEU A 116 0.20 -30.35 -11.40
C LEU A 116 -0.12 -29.10 -12.23
N GLN A 117 -1.36 -28.62 -12.20
CA GLN A 117 -1.79 -27.35 -12.79
C GLN A 117 -1.48 -26.11 -11.92
N THR A 118 -1.00 -26.32 -10.69
CA THR A 118 -0.74 -25.25 -9.74
C THR A 118 0.77 -24.93 -9.70
N PRO A 119 1.18 -23.67 -9.99
CA PRO A 119 2.56 -23.23 -9.81
C PRO A 119 2.93 -23.14 -8.31
N MET A 120 3.54 -24.18 -7.75
CA MET A 120 3.86 -24.25 -6.31
C MET A 120 5.25 -24.84 -6.00
N SER A 121 5.64 -24.70 -4.72
CA SER A 121 6.80 -25.36 -4.11
C SER A 121 6.73 -26.88 -4.26
N SER A 122 7.90 -27.54 -4.33
CA SER A 122 8.02 -29.01 -4.38
C SER A 122 7.14 -29.72 -5.43
N LEU A 123 6.75 -29.05 -6.52
CA LEU A 123 5.91 -29.64 -7.58
C LEU A 123 6.56 -30.87 -8.23
N SER A 124 7.89 -30.91 -8.29
CA SER A 124 8.65 -32.06 -8.80
C SER A 124 8.51 -33.32 -7.94
N GLU A 125 8.20 -33.19 -6.64
CA GLU A 125 7.94 -34.34 -5.77
C GLU A 125 6.58 -34.94 -6.10
N LEU A 126 5.54 -34.11 -6.20
CA LEU A 126 4.20 -34.54 -6.62
C LEU A 126 4.18 -35.15 -8.02
N TRP A 127 5.02 -34.65 -8.94
CA TRP A 127 5.19 -35.24 -10.26
C TRP A 127 5.72 -36.68 -10.20
N LYS A 128 6.74 -36.94 -9.37
CA LYS A 128 7.29 -38.29 -9.18
C LYS A 128 6.26 -39.23 -8.57
N ASP A 129 5.52 -38.75 -7.57
CA ASP A 129 4.49 -39.54 -6.90
C ASP A 129 3.34 -39.88 -7.88
N PHE A 130 2.94 -38.92 -8.71
CA PHE A 130 1.94 -39.12 -9.78
C PHE A 130 2.40 -40.14 -10.83
N GLU A 131 3.65 -40.04 -11.29
CA GLU A 131 4.21 -40.98 -12.26
C GLU A 131 4.23 -42.41 -11.70
N ASN A 132 4.67 -42.58 -10.46
CA ASN A 132 4.65 -43.87 -9.77
C ASN A 132 3.22 -44.41 -9.65
N PHE A 133 2.27 -43.58 -9.21
CA PHE A 133 0.86 -43.95 -9.07
C PHE A 133 0.25 -44.47 -10.39
N GLU A 134 0.40 -43.75 -11.50
CA GLU A 134 -0.19 -44.18 -12.78
C GLU A 134 0.50 -45.43 -13.37
N LEU A 135 1.81 -45.58 -13.16
CA LEU A 135 2.56 -46.75 -13.62
C LEU A 135 2.26 -48.01 -12.81
N GLU A 136 2.00 -47.87 -11.50
CA GLU A 136 1.58 -48.95 -10.62
C GLU A 136 0.18 -49.48 -10.99
N LEU A 137 -0.74 -48.58 -11.37
CA LEU A 137 -2.08 -48.98 -11.84
C LEU A 137 -2.03 -49.73 -13.17
N ASN A 138 -1.33 -49.20 -14.18
CA ASN A 138 -1.15 -49.86 -15.47
C ASN A 138 0.03 -49.26 -16.26
N LYS A 139 1.05 -50.07 -16.54
CA LYS A 139 2.27 -49.62 -17.22
C LYS A 139 2.07 -49.06 -18.63
N ILE A 140 1.06 -49.52 -19.38
CA ILE A 140 0.83 -49.08 -20.77
C ILE A 140 0.03 -47.78 -20.78
N THR A 141 -1.14 -47.78 -20.13
CA THR A 141 -1.99 -46.59 -20.09
C THR A 141 -1.38 -45.48 -19.23
N GLY A 142 -0.69 -45.84 -18.14
CA GLY A 142 0.02 -44.91 -17.27
C GLY A 142 1.10 -44.12 -18.01
N LYS A 143 1.93 -44.77 -18.85
CA LYS A 143 2.91 -44.06 -19.70
C LYS A 143 2.26 -43.02 -20.60
N LYS A 144 1.09 -43.34 -21.17
CA LYS A 144 0.35 -42.40 -22.02
C LYS A 144 -0.18 -41.21 -21.21
N ILE A 145 -0.81 -41.47 -20.06
CA ILE A 145 -1.33 -40.44 -19.16
C ILE A 145 -0.21 -39.50 -18.69
N VAL A 146 0.92 -40.06 -18.24
CA VAL A 146 2.09 -39.28 -17.81
C VAL A 146 2.62 -38.44 -18.96
N SER A 147 2.79 -39.02 -20.16
CA SER A 147 3.25 -38.28 -21.34
C SER A 147 2.33 -37.11 -21.72
N ASP A 148 1.01 -37.29 -21.58
CA ASP A 148 0.02 -36.26 -21.92
C ASP A 148 -0.04 -35.15 -20.86
N THR A 149 0.32 -35.47 -19.60
CA THR A 149 0.31 -34.52 -18.47
C THR A 149 1.61 -33.74 -18.34
N LEU A 150 2.72 -34.25 -18.89
CA LEU A 150 4.05 -33.64 -18.78
C LEU A 150 4.11 -32.16 -19.20
N PRO A 151 3.47 -31.70 -20.30
CA PRO A 151 3.48 -30.28 -20.65
C PRO A 151 2.80 -29.37 -19.60
N ILE A 152 1.77 -29.88 -18.93
CA ILE A 152 1.05 -29.16 -17.87
C ILE A 152 1.98 -28.93 -16.68
N PHE A 153 2.64 -30.00 -16.22
CA PHE A 153 3.64 -29.93 -15.16
C PHE A 153 4.77 -28.94 -15.51
N GLN A 154 5.33 -29.04 -16.72
CA GLN A 154 6.42 -28.17 -17.16
C GLN A 154 6.01 -26.70 -17.16
N SER A 155 4.79 -26.40 -17.63
CA SER A 155 4.24 -25.03 -17.64
C SER A 155 4.11 -24.47 -16.22
N SER A 156 3.50 -25.21 -15.30
CA SER A 156 3.34 -24.80 -13.90
C SER A 156 4.67 -24.67 -13.18
N PHE A 157 5.60 -25.59 -13.43
CA PHE A 157 6.94 -25.56 -12.86
C PHE A 157 7.71 -24.31 -13.31
N GLN A 158 7.71 -24.00 -14.61
CA GLN A 158 8.37 -22.80 -15.16
C GLN A 158 7.77 -21.51 -14.58
N ARG A 159 6.44 -21.44 -14.46
CA ARG A 159 5.78 -20.27 -13.86
C ARG A 159 6.17 -20.10 -12.38
N TYR A 160 6.24 -21.18 -11.63
CA TYR A 160 6.68 -21.12 -10.24
C TYR A 160 8.14 -20.64 -10.10
N GLN A 161 9.04 -20.96 -11.04
CA GLN A 161 10.43 -20.44 -11.02
C GLN A 161 10.48 -18.91 -11.09
N GLN A 162 9.53 -18.27 -11.78
CA GLN A 162 9.43 -16.80 -11.84
C GLN A 162 8.84 -16.22 -10.55
N MET A 163 7.89 -16.92 -9.93
CA MET A 163 7.22 -16.49 -8.68
C MET A 163 8.09 -16.70 -7.44
N GLN A 164 8.90 -17.77 -7.41
CA GLN A 164 9.64 -18.21 -6.23
C GLN A 164 10.54 -17.13 -5.60
N PRO A 165 11.32 -16.33 -6.36
CA PRO A 165 12.12 -15.26 -5.78
C PRO A 165 11.28 -14.20 -5.05
N LEU A 166 10.08 -13.90 -5.57
CA LEU A 166 9.15 -12.93 -5.00
C LEU A 166 8.58 -13.44 -3.68
N ILE A 167 8.22 -14.72 -3.63
CA ILE A 167 7.65 -15.39 -2.45
C ILE A 167 8.72 -15.54 -1.35
N ARG A 168 9.96 -15.91 -1.70
CA ARG A 168 11.06 -16.09 -0.72
C ARG A 168 11.44 -14.80 0.01
N SER A 169 11.26 -13.65 -0.64
CA SER A 169 11.56 -12.33 -0.09
C SER A 169 10.28 -11.50 0.03
N TRP A 170 9.25 -12.10 0.63
CA TRP A 170 7.91 -11.52 0.69
C TRP A 170 7.90 -10.13 1.33
N SER A 171 7.41 -9.16 0.58
CA SER A 171 7.32 -7.74 0.94
C SER A 171 6.24 -7.10 0.07
N VAL A 172 5.73 -5.91 0.44
CA VAL A 172 4.75 -5.17 -0.37
C VAL A 172 5.25 -4.98 -1.81
N LYS A 173 6.55 -4.70 -1.99
CA LYS A 173 7.18 -4.56 -3.31
C LYS A 173 7.15 -5.85 -4.12
N ASN A 174 7.47 -6.99 -3.53
CA ASN A 174 7.45 -8.27 -4.24
C ASN A 174 6.02 -8.79 -4.46
N ALA A 175 5.08 -8.46 -3.57
CA ALA A 175 3.66 -8.68 -3.76
C ALA A 175 3.11 -7.90 -4.97
N ALA A 176 3.50 -6.63 -5.13
CA ALA A 176 3.18 -5.83 -6.31
C ALA A 176 3.75 -6.46 -7.60
N LYS A 177 5.01 -6.90 -7.59
CA LYS A 177 5.61 -7.61 -8.74
C LYS A 177 4.90 -8.92 -9.06
N LEU A 178 4.42 -9.64 -8.05
CA LEU A 178 3.64 -10.87 -8.25
C LEU A 178 2.30 -10.57 -8.92
N ILE A 179 1.63 -9.49 -8.49
CA ILE A 179 0.43 -8.98 -9.16
C ILE A 179 0.73 -8.66 -10.62
N ASP A 180 1.78 -7.89 -10.89
CA ASP A 180 2.15 -7.50 -12.25
C ASP A 180 2.41 -8.74 -13.15
N LEU A 181 3.16 -9.73 -12.64
CA LEU A 181 3.43 -11.00 -13.33
C LEU A 181 2.15 -11.81 -13.62
N GLU A 182 1.18 -11.82 -12.69
CA GLU A 182 -0.07 -12.57 -12.87
C GLU A 182 -1.06 -11.82 -13.77
N MET A 183 -0.99 -10.48 -13.81
CA MET A 183 -1.75 -9.64 -14.74
C MET A 183 -1.34 -9.85 -16.20
N GLU A 184 -0.08 -10.23 -16.48
CA GLU A 184 0.35 -10.63 -17.84
C GLU A 184 -0.38 -11.89 -18.36
N ASN A 185 -1.00 -12.66 -17.46
CA ASN A 185 -1.76 -13.88 -17.78
C ASN A 185 -0.97 -14.84 -18.70
N GLY A 186 0.30 -15.10 -18.38
CA GLY A 186 1.15 -15.96 -19.22
C GLY A 186 0.66 -17.42 -19.39
N MET A 187 -0.25 -17.89 -18.53
CA MET A 187 -0.94 -19.20 -18.69
C MET A 187 -2.15 -19.13 -19.61
N LYS A 188 -2.53 -17.94 -20.09
CA LYS A 188 -3.71 -17.69 -20.94
C LYS A 188 -5.00 -18.26 -20.35
N LEU A 189 -5.18 -18.06 -19.04
CA LEU A 189 -6.40 -18.43 -18.33
C LEU A 189 -7.60 -17.70 -18.95
N GLY A 190 -8.75 -18.37 -18.99
CA GLY A 190 -10.00 -17.72 -19.41
C GLY A 190 -10.38 -16.60 -18.46
N GLY A 191 -11.18 -15.62 -18.93
CA GLY A 191 -11.47 -14.40 -18.17
C GLY A 191 -11.95 -14.64 -16.74
N ARG A 192 -12.93 -15.54 -16.53
CA ARG A 192 -13.44 -15.86 -15.18
C ARG A 192 -12.42 -16.56 -14.29
N THR A 193 -11.62 -17.46 -14.85
CA THR A 193 -10.59 -18.19 -14.09
C THR A 193 -9.42 -17.29 -13.73
N HIS A 194 -9.03 -16.38 -14.63
CA HIS A 194 -8.03 -15.35 -14.36
C HIS A 194 -8.53 -14.37 -13.29
N GLU A 195 -9.80 -13.96 -13.38
CA GLU A 195 -10.44 -13.11 -12.36
C GLU A 195 -10.43 -13.79 -10.98
N SER A 196 -10.84 -15.07 -10.88
CA SER A 196 -10.77 -15.85 -9.63
C SER A 196 -9.34 -15.90 -9.07
N ARG A 197 -8.37 -16.17 -9.94
CA ARG A 197 -6.94 -16.19 -9.59
C ARG A 197 -6.46 -14.86 -9.01
N MET A 198 -6.81 -13.75 -9.65
CA MET A 198 -6.44 -12.42 -9.16
C MET A 198 -7.12 -12.10 -7.83
N HIS A 199 -8.41 -12.42 -7.67
CA HIS A 199 -9.09 -12.26 -6.37
C HIS A 199 -8.39 -13.03 -5.25
N PHE A 200 -7.97 -14.28 -5.50
CA PHE A 200 -7.19 -15.04 -4.52
C PHE A 200 -5.89 -14.31 -4.15
N ILE A 201 -5.10 -13.89 -5.14
CA ILE A 201 -3.82 -13.20 -4.92
C ILE A 201 -4.01 -11.92 -4.09
N TYR A 202 -4.98 -11.08 -4.46
CA TYR A 202 -5.24 -9.83 -3.75
C TYR A 202 -5.68 -10.07 -2.31
N ASN A 203 -6.60 -11.00 -2.07
CA ASN A 203 -7.03 -11.29 -0.70
C ASN A 203 -5.92 -11.91 0.15
N TYR A 204 -5.06 -12.74 -0.44
CA TYR A 204 -3.87 -13.25 0.25
C TYR A 204 -2.90 -12.11 0.63
N ILE A 205 -2.68 -11.16 -0.28
CA ILE A 205 -1.84 -9.97 -0.02
C ILE A 205 -2.46 -9.10 1.06
N LEU A 206 -3.78 -8.90 1.04
CA LEU A 206 -4.48 -8.16 2.09
C LEU A 206 -4.35 -8.80 3.47
N ASP A 207 -4.48 -10.11 3.59
CA ASP A 207 -4.30 -10.79 4.88
C ASP A 207 -2.83 -10.77 5.33
N SER A 208 -1.88 -10.80 4.39
CA SER A 208 -0.43 -10.73 4.68
C SER A 208 0.02 -9.36 5.15
N PHE A 209 -0.49 -8.30 4.52
CA PHE A 209 -0.11 -6.90 4.75
C PHE A 209 -1.33 -6.07 5.13
N TYR A 210 -2.13 -6.56 6.09
CA TYR A 210 -3.42 -5.97 6.45
C TYR A 210 -3.32 -4.53 6.95
N TYR A 211 -2.14 -4.10 7.42
CA TYR A 211 -1.86 -2.75 7.92
C TYR A 211 -1.36 -1.79 6.82
N ALA A 212 -0.96 -2.30 5.64
CA ALA A 212 -0.33 -1.52 4.59
C ALA A 212 -1.38 -0.92 3.63
N GLU A 213 -1.38 0.39 3.46
CA GLU A 213 -2.32 1.11 2.59
C GLU A 213 -2.19 0.67 1.12
N GLU A 214 -0.98 0.32 0.69
CA GLU A 214 -0.69 -0.14 -0.67
C GLU A 214 -1.53 -1.36 -1.07
N ALA A 215 -1.68 -2.33 -0.17
CA ALA A 215 -2.35 -3.59 -0.48
C ALA A 215 -3.83 -3.37 -0.85
N TYR A 216 -4.50 -2.45 -0.14
CA TYR A 216 -5.88 -2.06 -0.42
C TYR A 216 -6.00 -1.25 -1.71
N PHE A 217 -5.06 -0.33 -1.95
CA PHE A 217 -4.98 0.41 -3.20
C PHE A 217 -4.81 -0.53 -4.41
N PHE A 218 -3.89 -1.50 -4.32
CA PHE A 218 -3.64 -2.45 -5.42
C PHE A 218 -4.90 -3.20 -5.82
N TYR A 219 -5.67 -3.68 -4.83
CA TYR A 219 -6.89 -4.42 -5.10
C TYR A 219 -8.02 -3.52 -5.59
N SER A 220 -8.15 -2.31 -5.06
CA SER A 220 -9.12 -1.32 -5.53
C SER A 220 -8.91 -0.97 -7.00
N GLU A 221 -7.68 -0.67 -7.42
CA GLU A 221 -7.37 -0.34 -8.82
C GLU A 221 -7.70 -1.50 -9.77
N TYR A 222 -7.41 -2.75 -9.35
CA TYR A 222 -7.81 -3.93 -10.12
C TYR A 222 -9.33 -4.05 -10.24
N LEU A 223 -10.05 -3.94 -9.12
CA LEU A 223 -11.51 -4.03 -9.09
C LEU A 223 -12.17 -2.95 -9.94
N ILE A 224 -11.66 -1.72 -9.90
CA ILE A 224 -12.10 -0.63 -10.79
C ILE A 224 -11.83 -1.00 -12.25
N GLY A 225 -10.65 -1.54 -12.56
CA GLY A 225 -10.26 -1.96 -13.91
C GLY A 225 -11.16 -3.03 -14.52
N ILE A 226 -11.73 -3.93 -13.70
CA ILE A 226 -12.70 -4.95 -14.14
C ILE A 226 -14.17 -4.53 -13.95
N GLY A 227 -14.44 -3.24 -13.66
CA GLY A 227 -15.79 -2.70 -13.54
C GLY A 227 -16.53 -3.00 -12.23
N GLN A 228 -15.82 -3.46 -11.19
CA GLN A 228 -16.37 -3.80 -9.87
C GLN A 228 -16.13 -2.68 -8.83
N LYS A 229 -16.46 -1.44 -9.19
CA LYS A 229 -16.19 -0.24 -8.35
C LYS A 229 -16.81 -0.29 -6.95
N GLU A 230 -18.02 -0.84 -6.79
CA GLU A 230 -18.65 -0.97 -5.47
C GLU A 230 -17.91 -1.95 -4.54
N LYS A 231 -17.29 -3.00 -5.11
CA LYS A 231 -16.42 -3.86 -4.31
C LYS A 231 -15.13 -3.14 -3.94
N ALA A 232 -14.56 -2.37 -4.87
CA ALA A 232 -13.38 -1.55 -4.62
C ALA A 232 -13.62 -0.57 -3.46
N LYS A 233 -14.79 0.09 -3.44
CA LYS A 233 -15.22 0.97 -2.35
C LYS A 233 -15.16 0.29 -0.99
N LYS A 234 -15.72 -0.92 -0.87
CA LYS A 234 -15.70 -1.71 0.38
C LYS A 234 -14.29 -2.14 0.80
N VAL A 235 -13.43 -2.46 -0.17
CA VAL A 235 -12.01 -2.79 0.10
C VAL A 235 -11.30 -1.58 0.71
N ILE A 236 -11.50 -0.38 0.15
CA ILE A 236 -10.89 0.83 0.69
C ILE A 236 -11.43 1.18 2.08
N GLN A 237 -12.74 1.05 2.32
CA GLN A 237 -13.33 1.25 3.66
C GLN A 237 -12.66 0.36 4.70
N ARG A 238 -12.52 -0.94 4.41
CA ARG A 238 -11.76 -1.87 5.29
C ARG A 238 -10.31 -1.41 5.48
N GLY A 239 -9.67 -0.91 4.44
CA GLY A 239 -8.30 -0.41 4.52
C GLY A 239 -8.14 0.82 5.42
N ILE A 240 -9.09 1.77 5.37
CA ILE A 240 -9.13 2.94 6.26
C ILE A 240 -9.27 2.52 7.72
N GLU A 241 -10.05 1.47 8.01
CA GLU A 241 -10.20 0.93 9.37
C GLU A 241 -8.93 0.22 9.86
N MET A 242 -8.16 -0.39 8.96
CA MET A 242 -7.02 -1.27 9.30
C MET A 242 -5.67 -0.55 9.28
N SER A 243 -5.60 0.65 8.68
CA SER A 243 -4.39 1.45 8.56
C SER A 243 -4.55 2.79 9.28
N ASP A 244 -3.44 3.38 9.72
CA ASP A 244 -3.46 4.65 10.46
C ASP A 244 -3.11 5.88 9.58
N GLY A 245 -2.90 5.66 8.28
CA GLY A 245 -2.53 6.68 7.32
C GLY A 245 -3.71 7.55 6.85
N MET A 246 -3.39 8.56 6.02
CA MET A 246 -4.38 9.38 5.33
C MET A 246 -4.51 9.03 3.85
N PHE A 247 -3.60 8.22 3.27
CA PHE A 247 -3.59 7.98 1.83
C PHE A 247 -4.89 7.34 1.36
N LEU A 248 -5.35 6.27 2.02
CA LEU A 248 -6.57 5.58 1.60
C LEU A 248 -7.80 6.47 1.75
N SER A 249 -7.83 7.32 2.76
CA SER A 249 -8.94 8.26 2.98
C SER A 249 -8.98 9.35 1.90
N LEU A 250 -7.83 9.90 1.51
CA LEU A 250 -7.74 10.86 0.40
C LEU A 250 -8.08 10.22 -0.95
N TYR A 251 -7.60 9.00 -1.19
CA TYR A 251 -7.95 8.20 -2.36
C TYR A 251 -9.45 7.90 -2.40
N TYR A 252 -10.04 7.50 -1.29
CA TYR A 252 -11.48 7.25 -1.15
C TYR A 252 -12.29 8.49 -1.52
N GLY A 253 -11.99 9.64 -0.92
CA GLY A 253 -12.69 10.89 -1.21
C GLY A 253 -12.63 11.27 -2.69
N LEU A 254 -11.44 11.20 -3.30
CA LEU A 254 -11.24 11.62 -4.69
C LEU A 254 -11.81 10.63 -5.72
N VAL A 255 -11.52 9.33 -5.55
CA VAL A 255 -11.81 8.29 -6.55
C VAL A 255 -13.21 7.68 -6.37
N MET A 256 -13.65 7.50 -5.13
CA MET A 256 -14.99 6.99 -4.82
C MET A 256 -16.05 8.09 -4.73
N ASP A 257 -15.64 9.37 -4.74
CA ASP A 257 -16.51 10.55 -4.70
C ASP A 257 -17.23 10.77 -3.36
N GLU A 258 -16.45 10.73 -2.28
CA GLU A 258 -16.96 10.66 -0.91
C GLU A 258 -16.43 11.85 -0.09
N GLU A 259 -17.08 13.00 -0.20
CA GLU A 259 -16.62 14.23 0.45
C GLU A 259 -16.61 14.16 1.99
N GLU A 260 -17.49 13.34 2.57
CA GLU A 260 -17.64 13.19 4.02
C GLU A 260 -16.32 12.80 4.71
N VAL A 261 -15.45 12.07 4.00
CA VAL A 261 -14.14 11.63 4.51
C VAL A 261 -13.24 12.81 4.90
N TYR A 262 -13.34 13.95 4.22
CA TYR A 262 -12.54 15.13 4.57
C TYR A 262 -12.99 15.72 5.92
N GLY A 263 -14.28 15.61 6.24
CA GLY A 263 -14.82 15.99 7.54
C GLY A 263 -14.35 15.06 8.67
N ASP A 264 -14.31 13.76 8.41
CA ASP A 264 -13.84 12.78 9.40
C ASP A 264 -12.34 12.86 9.64
N LEU A 265 -11.54 13.04 8.58
CA LEU A 265 -10.11 13.33 8.70
C LEU A 265 -9.86 14.63 9.46
N LYS A 266 -10.68 15.68 9.23
CA LYS A 266 -10.57 16.93 9.99
C LYS A 266 -10.75 16.66 11.48
N LYS A 267 -11.71 15.83 11.88
CA LYS A 267 -11.87 15.45 13.30
C LYS A 267 -10.63 14.72 13.83
N LYS A 268 -10.11 13.73 13.10
CA LYS A 268 -8.93 12.95 13.50
C LYS A 268 -7.71 13.86 13.75
N TYR A 269 -7.33 14.65 12.74
CA TYR A 269 -6.07 15.41 12.77
C TYR A 269 -6.17 16.76 13.49
N PHE A 270 -7.35 17.38 13.60
CA PHE A 270 -7.48 18.70 14.26
C PHE A 270 -7.79 18.60 15.76
N TYR A 271 -8.45 17.53 16.22
CA TYR A 271 -8.71 17.35 17.66
C TYR A 271 -7.53 16.71 18.40
N GLN A 272 -6.72 15.87 17.75
CA GLN A 272 -5.48 15.33 18.34
C GLN A 272 -4.44 16.43 18.66
N GLU A 273 -4.39 17.54 17.89
CA GLU A 273 -3.47 18.66 18.17
C GLU A 273 -3.84 19.50 19.41
N ASN A 274 -5.09 19.41 19.91
CA ASN A 274 -5.53 20.23 21.04
C ASN A 274 -5.14 19.66 22.42
N GLU A 275 -4.75 18.38 22.51
CA GLU A 275 -4.27 17.78 23.77
C GLU A 275 -2.79 18.15 24.06
N ASP A 276 -2.00 18.48 23.03
CA ASP A 276 -0.57 18.84 23.16
C ASP A 276 -0.28 20.36 23.19
N GLY A 277 -1.33 21.19 23.35
CA GLY A 277 -1.18 22.59 23.77
C GLY A 277 -0.50 23.57 22.78
N GLY A 278 -0.31 23.19 21.52
CA GLY A 278 0.31 24.05 20.49
C GLY A 278 -0.67 24.51 19.41
N LYS A 279 -1.14 25.76 19.44
CA LYS A 279 -1.84 26.39 18.30
C LYS A 279 -0.86 26.71 17.18
N SER A 280 -0.69 25.78 16.24
CA SER A 280 0.01 25.98 14.98
C SER A 280 -0.56 24.98 13.96
N SER A 281 -1.15 25.48 12.86
CA SER A 281 -1.65 24.69 11.71
C SER A 281 -0.69 23.54 11.37
N GLY A 282 -1.06 22.30 11.72
CA GLY A 282 -0.25 21.12 11.44
C GLY A 282 0.02 20.92 9.95
N ARG A 283 1.22 20.42 9.63
CA ARG A 283 1.59 20.01 8.26
C ARG A 283 0.55 19.07 7.64
N GLU A 284 0.00 18.15 8.44
CA GLU A 284 -1.04 17.20 8.04
C GLU A 284 -2.39 17.89 7.80
N ALA A 285 -2.76 18.86 8.63
CA ALA A 285 -3.97 19.66 8.45
C ALA A 285 -3.94 20.47 7.15
N ASP A 286 -2.80 21.07 6.80
CA ASP A 286 -2.65 21.80 5.54
C ASP A 286 -2.64 20.87 4.32
N LEU A 287 -2.05 19.68 4.44
CA LEU A 287 -2.10 18.66 3.39
C LEU A 287 -3.54 18.17 3.15
N LEU A 288 -4.29 17.93 4.23
CA LEU A 288 -5.71 17.58 4.16
C LEU A 288 -6.52 18.68 3.46
N ARG A 289 -6.31 19.95 3.84
CA ARG A 289 -7.01 21.10 3.24
C ARG A 289 -6.70 21.25 1.75
N ILE A 290 -5.44 21.08 1.35
CA ILE A 290 -5.03 21.10 -0.06
C ILE A 290 -5.78 20.02 -0.85
N ASN A 291 -5.86 18.80 -0.32
CA ASN A 291 -6.54 17.70 -0.99
C ASN A 291 -8.06 17.86 -1.00
N HIS A 292 -8.67 18.43 0.04
CA HIS A 292 -10.10 18.78 0.06
C HIS A 292 -10.42 19.88 -0.96
N LEU A 293 -9.58 20.91 -1.04
CA LEU A 293 -9.66 21.96 -2.07
C LEU A 293 -9.56 21.35 -3.48
N ASN A 294 -8.62 20.42 -3.70
CA ASN A 294 -8.50 19.72 -4.98
C ASN A 294 -9.78 18.92 -5.31
N TYR A 295 -10.36 18.21 -4.35
CA TYR A 295 -11.63 17.50 -4.54
C TYR A 295 -12.74 18.45 -5.02
N VAL A 296 -12.97 19.55 -4.29
CA VAL A 296 -13.97 20.56 -4.66
C VAL A 296 -13.69 21.16 -6.03
N LEU A 297 -12.42 21.44 -6.36
CA LEU A 297 -12.02 21.93 -7.67
C LEU A 297 -12.40 20.95 -8.78
N LYS A 298 -12.10 19.65 -8.61
CA LYS A 298 -12.39 18.62 -9.62
C LYS A 298 -13.88 18.35 -9.78
N LYS A 299 -14.65 18.43 -8.69
CA LYS A 299 -16.09 18.07 -8.68
C LYS A 299 -17.02 19.24 -8.99
N ARG A 300 -16.68 20.43 -8.50
CA ARG A 300 -17.57 21.61 -8.48
C ARG A 300 -16.96 22.84 -9.15
N GLY A 301 -15.72 22.75 -9.62
CA GLY A 301 -15.05 23.82 -10.37
C GLY A 301 -14.48 24.95 -9.49
N LEU A 302 -13.93 25.96 -10.18
CA LEU A 302 -13.09 26.99 -9.58
C LEU A 302 -13.84 27.93 -8.63
N GLU A 303 -15.12 28.23 -8.89
CA GLU A 303 -15.92 29.09 -8.01
C GLU A 303 -16.13 28.48 -6.63
N SER A 304 -16.45 27.19 -6.59
CA SER A 304 -16.64 26.45 -5.34
C SER A 304 -15.31 26.28 -4.60
N PHE A 305 -14.22 26.05 -5.33
CA PHE A 305 -12.86 26.04 -4.78
C PHE A 305 -12.52 27.37 -4.07
N ARG A 306 -12.83 28.52 -4.70
CA ARG A 306 -12.61 29.85 -4.11
C ARG A 306 -13.43 30.06 -2.85
N LYS A 307 -14.70 29.64 -2.84
CA LYS A 307 -15.55 29.71 -1.64
C LYS A 307 -14.95 28.92 -0.49
N LEU A 308 -14.56 27.66 -0.75
CA LEU A 308 -13.91 26.83 0.26
C LEU A 308 -12.60 27.47 0.74
N PHE A 309 -11.76 27.99 -0.15
CA PHE A 309 -10.51 28.66 0.24
C PHE A 309 -10.74 29.85 1.19
N ILE A 310 -11.77 30.66 0.97
CA ILE A 310 -12.15 31.76 1.86
C ILE A 310 -12.59 31.21 3.22
N GLU A 311 -13.43 30.17 3.24
CA GLU A 311 -13.90 29.53 4.46
C GLU A 311 -12.73 28.98 5.29
N VAL A 312 -11.84 28.19 4.68
CA VAL A 312 -10.67 27.64 5.39
C VAL A 312 -9.70 28.75 5.80
N GLY A 313 -9.57 29.81 4.99
CA GLY A 313 -8.71 30.95 5.26
C GLY A 313 -9.07 31.72 6.54
N ASN A 314 -10.32 31.60 7.00
CA ASN A 314 -10.81 32.17 8.27
C ASN A 314 -10.45 31.29 9.49
N GLU A 315 -10.19 29.99 9.29
CA GLU A 315 -9.84 29.04 10.35
C GLU A 315 -8.34 29.05 10.70
N GLY A 316 -7.52 29.79 9.94
CA GLY A 316 -6.06 29.79 10.07
C GLY A 316 -5.43 28.63 9.28
N ILE A 317 -4.72 28.97 8.21
CA ILE A 317 -4.06 28.03 7.28
C ILE A 317 -2.57 28.33 7.19
N GLY A 318 -1.74 27.31 7.00
CA GLY A 318 -0.31 27.48 6.81
C GLY A 318 0.09 27.95 5.41
N PRO A 319 1.39 28.21 5.19
CA PRO A 319 1.92 28.79 3.95
C PRO A 319 1.65 27.92 2.71
N HIS A 320 1.66 26.59 2.85
CA HIS A 320 1.47 25.66 1.73
C HIS A 320 0.12 25.82 1.03
N VAL A 321 -0.95 26.08 1.79
CA VAL A 321 -2.30 26.26 1.23
C VAL A 321 -2.35 27.50 0.32
N PHE A 322 -1.69 28.61 0.72
CA PHE A 322 -1.59 29.80 -0.13
C PHE A 322 -0.83 29.51 -1.42
N ILE A 323 0.31 28.81 -1.33
CA ILE A 323 1.14 28.46 -2.49
C ILE A 323 0.34 27.57 -3.46
N TYR A 324 -0.35 26.57 -2.93
CA TYR A 324 -1.20 25.67 -3.71
C TYR A 324 -2.30 26.44 -4.43
N CYS A 325 -3.05 27.30 -3.72
CA CYS A 325 -4.13 28.08 -4.31
C CYS A 325 -3.64 29.06 -5.38
N ALA A 326 -2.50 29.71 -5.16
CA ALA A 326 -1.91 30.60 -6.16
C ALA A 326 -1.51 29.85 -7.43
N PHE A 327 -0.96 28.64 -7.31
CA PHE A 327 -0.67 27.78 -8.46
C PHE A 327 -1.93 27.36 -9.20
N VAL A 328 -2.95 26.89 -8.47
CA VAL A 328 -4.24 26.50 -9.08
C VAL A 328 -4.84 27.66 -9.88
N GLU A 329 -4.91 28.86 -9.30
CA GLU A 329 -5.47 30.04 -9.97
C GLU A 329 -4.70 30.41 -11.24
N TYR A 330 -3.37 30.38 -11.19
CA TYR A 330 -2.53 30.67 -12.36
C TYR A 330 -2.78 29.65 -13.47
N TYR A 331 -2.65 28.35 -13.17
CA TYR A 331 -2.74 27.31 -14.20
C TYR A 331 -4.17 27.12 -14.72
N ALA A 332 -5.20 27.43 -13.93
CA ALA A 332 -6.58 27.33 -14.37
C ALA A 332 -7.05 28.53 -15.20
N THR A 333 -6.55 29.75 -14.92
CA THR A 333 -7.09 31.00 -15.51
C THR A 333 -6.10 31.81 -16.34
N GLY A 334 -4.80 31.58 -16.17
CA GLY A 334 -3.74 32.43 -16.73
C GLY A 334 -3.60 33.80 -16.05
N SER A 335 -4.39 34.10 -15.02
CA SER A 335 -4.32 35.38 -14.29
C SER A 335 -2.98 35.52 -13.56
N ARG A 336 -2.32 36.67 -13.72
CA ARG A 336 -1.11 37.03 -12.94
C ARG A 336 -1.44 37.77 -11.65
N THR A 337 -2.53 38.54 -11.64
CA THR A 337 -2.94 39.37 -10.50
C THR A 337 -3.48 38.53 -9.34
N THR A 338 -4.29 37.52 -9.63
CA THR A 338 -4.91 36.67 -8.59
C THR A 338 -3.86 35.88 -7.80
N PRO A 339 -2.92 35.15 -8.44
CA PRO A 339 -1.84 34.46 -7.71
C PRO A 339 -0.97 35.43 -6.92
N TYR A 340 -0.61 36.58 -7.48
CA TYR A 340 0.18 37.60 -6.79
C TYR A 340 -0.51 38.08 -5.50
N ASN A 341 -1.82 38.32 -5.56
CA ASN A 341 -2.61 38.72 -4.40
C ASN A 341 -2.69 37.60 -3.34
N ILE A 342 -2.85 36.34 -3.74
CA ILE A 342 -2.87 35.19 -2.82
C ILE A 342 -1.52 35.03 -2.12
N PHE A 343 -0.42 35.07 -2.87
CA PHE A 343 0.92 35.03 -2.29
C PHE A 343 1.18 36.20 -1.35
N SER A 344 0.80 37.42 -1.76
CA SER A 344 0.95 38.62 -0.92
C SER A 344 0.15 38.49 0.38
N SER A 345 -1.09 37.99 0.31
CA SER A 345 -1.91 37.72 1.49
C SER A 345 -1.29 36.65 2.39
N GLY A 346 -0.70 35.60 1.81
CA GLY A 346 0.02 34.58 2.57
C GLY A 346 1.22 35.18 3.30
N LEU A 347 1.99 36.06 2.65
CA LEU A 347 3.19 36.68 3.21
C LEU A 347 2.85 37.67 4.32
N LEU A 348 1.71 38.36 4.22
CA LEU A 348 1.20 39.18 5.32
C LEU A 348 0.82 38.34 6.56
N LYS A 349 0.30 37.12 6.36
CA LYS A 349 -0.06 36.21 7.45
C LYS A 349 1.15 35.43 8.01
N HIS A 350 2.14 35.15 7.16
CA HIS A 350 3.33 34.35 7.48
C HIS A 350 4.62 35.08 7.04
N PRO A 351 4.98 36.22 7.66
CA PRO A 351 6.07 37.08 7.21
C PRO A 351 7.45 36.42 7.28
N ASP A 352 7.64 35.50 8.21
CA ASP A 352 8.92 34.80 8.42
C ASP A 352 9.06 33.53 7.58
N SER A 353 8.05 33.18 6.76
CA SER A 353 8.07 31.95 5.98
C SER A 353 9.06 32.00 4.81
N THR A 354 10.24 31.41 5.00
CA THR A 354 11.24 31.19 3.94
C THR A 354 10.64 30.46 2.73
N LEU A 355 9.79 29.46 2.99
CA LEU A 355 9.10 28.69 1.95
C LEU A 355 8.28 29.62 1.05
N LEU A 356 7.46 30.49 1.65
CA LEU A 356 6.59 31.37 0.92
C LEU A 356 7.38 32.44 0.15
N LYS A 357 8.43 33.00 0.77
CA LYS A 357 9.36 33.95 0.14
C LYS A 357 10.00 33.36 -1.12
N GLU A 358 10.59 32.17 -1.01
CA GLU A 358 11.25 31.50 -2.13
C GLU A 358 10.25 31.09 -3.22
N GLN A 359 9.14 30.43 -2.86
CA GLN A 359 8.17 29.95 -3.85
C GLN A 359 7.47 31.10 -4.58
N PHE A 360 7.16 32.21 -3.89
CA PHE A 360 6.56 33.38 -4.52
C PHE A 360 7.53 34.02 -5.54
N PHE A 361 8.79 34.22 -5.16
CA PHE A 361 9.80 34.79 -6.05
C PHE A 361 10.07 33.91 -7.27
N LEU A 362 10.31 32.61 -7.07
CA LEU A 362 10.56 31.69 -8.17
C LEU A 362 9.34 31.53 -9.08
N PHE A 363 8.13 31.63 -8.53
CA PHE A 363 6.91 31.66 -9.32
C PHE A 363 6.88 32.87 -10.26
N LEU A 364 7.13 34.09 -9.76
CA LEU A 364 7.11 35.31 -10.57
C LEU A 364 8.15 35.28 -11.69
N LEU A 365 9.39 34.83 -11.39
CA LEU A 365 10.41 34.65 -12.42
C LEU A 365 9.96 33.67 -13.51
N ARG A 366 9.40 32.51 -13.11
CA ARG A 366 8.98 31.46 -14.05
C ARG A 366 7.85 31.89 -14.97
N ILE A 367 6.93 32.74 -14.50
CA ILE A 367 5.81 33.25 -15.32
C ILE A 367 6.18 34.50 -16.14
N GLY A 368 7.41 34.98 -16.03
CA GLY A 368 7.89 36.20 -16.70
C GLY A 368 7.23 37.47 -16.17
N ASP A 369 7.01 37.57 -14.87
CA ASP A 369 6.55 38.80 -14.20
C ASP A 369 7.74 39.53 -13.57
N GLU A 370 8.55 40.13 -14.44
CA GLU A 370 9.91 40.60 -14.15
C GLU A 370 9.93 41.77 -13.16
N GLU A 371 9.04 42.74 -13.35
CA GLU A 371 8.95 43.94 -12.51
C GLU A 371 8.61 43.55 -11.07
N ASN A 372 7.59 42.70 -10.90
CA ASN A 372 7.19 42.21 -9.60
C ASN A 372 8.25 41.28 -8.99
N ALA A 373 8.90 40.43 -9.78
CA ALA A 373 9.99 39.57 -9.29
C ALA A 373 11.17 40.40 -8.76
N ARG A 374 11.62 41.42 -9.51
CA ARG A 374 12.71 42.33 -9.11
C ARG A 374 12.33 43.12 -7.85
N ALA A 375 11.12 43.67 -7.81
CA ALA A 375 10.63 44.42 -6.65
C ALA A 375 10.51 43.52 -5.40
N LEU A 376 10.01 42.29 -5.57
CA LEU A 376 9.92 41.29 -4.52
C LEU A 376 11.31 40.88 -4.02
N PHE A 377 12.25 40.63 -4.92
CA PHE A 377 13.62 40.25 -4.57
C PHE A 377 14.29 41.32 -3.71
N LYS A 378 14.15 42.61 -4.06
CA LYS A 378 14.75 43.71 -3.28
C LYS A 378 14.22 43.78 -1.84
N ARG A 379 12.94 43.50 -1.62
CA ARG A 379 12.31 43.63 -0.28
C ARG A 379 12.44 42.42 0.63
N LEU A 380 12.71 41.23 0.09
CA LEU A 380 12.73 39.99 0.87
C LEU A 380 14.11 39.63 1.41
N GLU A 381 14.14 38.92 2.52
CA GLU A 381 15.25 38.05 2.89
C GLU A 381 15.33 36.87 1.92
N LYS A 382 16.54 36.38 1.63
CA LYS A 382 16.80 35.52 0.47
C LYS A 382 17.52 34.24 0.86
N THR A 383 17.10 33.13 0.27
CA THR A 383 17.89 31.87 0.27
C THR A 383 18.98 31.94 -0.79
N SER A 384 19.99 31.05 -0.71
CA SER A 384 21.00 30.96 -1.79
C SER A 384 20.32 30.68 -3.14
N ARG A 385 19.29 29.84 -3.17
CA ARG A 385 18.58 29.50 -4.41
C ARG A 385 17.90 30.69 -5.05
N MET A 386 17.32 31.60 -4.25
CA MET A 386 16.77 32.86 -4.77
C MET A 386 17.87 33.72 -5.39
N TRP A 387 19.02 33.86 -4.71
CA TRP A 387 20.18 34.57 -5.25
C TRP A 387 20.66 33.96 -6.57
N ASP A 388 20.86 32.65 -6.61
CA ASP A 388 21.33 31.93 -7.79
C ASP A 388 20.38 32.09 -8.97
N SER A 389 19.06 31.96 -8.72
CA SER A 389 18.04 32.12 -9.77
C SER A 389 17.97 33.55 -10.30
N MET A 390 18.13 34.56 -9.44
CA MET A 390 18.14 35.97 -9.86
C MET A 390 19.40 36.30 -10.69
N ILE A 391 20.56 35.82 -10.25
CA ILE A 391 21.84 36.00 -10.94
C ILE A 391 21.80 35.33 -12.32
N GLU A 392 21.34 34.08 -12.39
CA GLU A 392 21.18 33.35 -13.65
C GLU A 392 20.22 34.07 -14.60
N TYR A 393 19.11 34.58 -14.09
CA TYR A 393 18.15 35.34 -14.86
C TYR A 393 18.75 36.64 -15.45
N GLU A 394 19.44 37.46 -14.64
CA GLU A 394 20.08 38.68 -15.15
C GLU A 394 21.20 38.38 -16.15
N PHE A 395 21.94 37.28 -15.95
CA PHE A 395 22.97 36.86 -16.89
C PHE A 395 22.37 36.45 -18.25
N MET A 396 21.24 35.73 -18.22
CA MET A 396 20.62 35.17 -19.42
C MET A 396 19.92 36.24 -20.27
N ILE A 397 19.17 37.16 -19.64
CA ILE A 397 18.32 38.12 -20.37
C ILE A 397 18.39 39.57 -19.85
N GLY A 398 19.15 39.82 -18.79
CA GLY A 398 19.25 41.13 -18.14
C GLY A 398 20.52 41.93 -18.52
N SER A 399 20.99 42.74 -17.58
CA SER A 399 22.20 43.58 -17.74
C SER A 399 23.41 42.95 -17.05
N MET A 400 24.56 43.01 -17.73
CA MET A 400 25.84 42.60 -17.15
C MET A 400 26.28 43.44 -15.95
N GLU A 401 25.81 44.70 -15.85
CA GLU A 401 26.07 45.55 -14.69
C GLU A 401 25.29 45.04 -13.48
N LEU A 402 23.98 44.80 -13.65
CA LEU A 402 23.12 44.26 -12.59
C LEU A 402 23.55 42.84 -12.17
N PHE A 403 24.00 42.01 -13.10
CA PHE A 403 24.59 40.72 -12.80
C PHE A 403 25.78 40.85 -11.84
N ARG A 404 26.72 41.76 -12.12
CA ARG A 404 27.89 41.99 -11.25
C ARG A 404 27.47 42.51 -9.88
N GLU A 405 26.54 43.46 -9.84
CA GLU A 405 26.00 43.98 -8.58
C GLU A 405 25.35 42.88 -7.73
N LEU A 406 24.57 41.97 -8.34
CA LEU A 406 23.94 40.85 -7.63
C LEU A 406 24.96 39.85 -7.09
N VAL A 407 26.03 39.58 -7.84
CA VAL A 407 27.14 38.72 -7.37
C VAL A 407 27.81 39.35 -6.15
N ASP A 408 28.15 40.64 -6.21
CA ASP A 408 28.77 41.36 -5.10
C ASP A 408 27.85 41.38 -3.86
N GLN A 409 26.55 41.66 -4.05
CA GLN A 409 25.55 41.63 -2.97
C GLN A 409 25.41 40.23 -2.36
N LYS A 410 25.42 39.16 -3.17
CA LYS A 410 25.41 37.79 -2.68
C LYS A 410 26.65 37.50 -1.83
N MET A 411 27.85 37.87 -2.29
CA MET A 411 29.09 37.66 -1.55
C MET A 411 29.09 38.41 -0.20
N SER A 412 28.58 39.64 -0.16
CA SER A 412 28.40 40.36 1.11
C SER A 412 27.39 39.64 2.01
N SER A 413 26.26 39.20 1.48
CA SER A 413 25.22 38.50 2.25
C SER A 413 25.72 37.18 2.85
N ILE A 414 26.60 36.45 2.15
CA ILE A 414 27.28 35.26 2.68
C ILE A 414 28.19 35.64 3.84
N LYS A 415 29.00 36.68 3.66
CA LYS A 415 29.96 37.15 4.67
C LYS A 415 29.26 37.62 5.95
N ASP A 416 28.10 38.26 5.80
CA ASP A 416 27.30 38.80 6.91
C ASP A 416 26.36 37.75 7.52
N ASN A 417 26.40 36.49 7.06
CA ASN A 417 25.48 35.41 7.46
C ASN A 417 23.99 35.79 7.33
N ALA A 418 23.65 36.62 6.35
CA ALA A 418 22.29 37.12 6.10
C ALA A 418 21.47 36.22 5.15
N ILE A 419 22.01 35.08 4.73
CA ILE A 419 21.32 34.12 3.86
C ILE A 419 20.39 33.24 4.68
N LEU A 420 19.12 33.17 4.26
CA LEU A 420 18.14 32.28 4.86
C LEU A 420 18.56 30.81 4.64
N PRO A 421 18.32 29.92 5.64
CA PRO A 421 18.56 28.50 5.49
C PRO A 421 17.89 27.94 4.23
N ALA A 422 18.56 27.00 3.56
CA ALA A 422 18.01 26.34 2.39
C ALA A 422 16.75 25.56 2.76
N LEU A 423 15.77 25.55 1.85
CA LEU A 423 14.64 24.64 1.96
C LEU A 423 15.11 23.19 1.79
N PRO A 424 14.39 22.21 2.38
CA PRO A 424 14.70 20.80 2.20
C PRO A 424 14.81 20.45 0.72
N GLU A 425 15.87 19.74 0.34
CA GLU A 425 16.00 19.27 -1.03
C GLU A 425 14.84 18.31 -1.37
N ARG A 426 14.34 18.40 -2.61
CA ARG A 426 13.43 17.37 -3.10
C ARG A 426 14.23 16.11 -3.32
N GLU A 427 13.95 15.08 -2.52
CA GLU A 427 14.47 13.75 -2.76
C GLU A 427 14.14 13.31 -4.19
N LYS A 428 15.10 12.63 -4.84
CA LYS A 428 14.85 11.99 -6.12
C LYS A 428 14.03 10.74 -5.84
N ASP A 429 12.72 10.82 -6.09
CA ASP A 429 11.84 9.66 -6.00
C ASP A 429 12.40 8.54 -6.89
N ILE A 430 12.63 7.37 -6.29
CA ILE A 430 13.01 6.17 -7.03
C ILE A 430 11.80 5.79 -7.90
N GLN A 431 12.01 5.73 -9.22
CA GLN A 431 10.95 5.34 -10.14
C GLN A 431 10.57 3.88 -9.89
N MET A 432 9.35 3.67 -9.40
CA MET A 432 8.72 2.35 -9.27
C MET A 432 7.89 2.06 -10.53
N GLU A 433 7.73 0.78 -10.84
CA GLU A 433 6.98 0.30 -12.00
C GLU A 433 5.71 -0.46 -11.57
N GLY A 434 4.87 -0.80 -12.55
CA GLY A 434 3.69 -1.64 -12.33
C GLY A 434 2.68 -1.03 -11.35
N ILE A 435 1.98 -1.88 -10.60
CA ILE A 435 0.94 -1.45 -9.65
C ILE A 435 1.51 -0.62 -8.49
N LEU A 436 2.74 -0.89 -8.05
CA LEU A 436 3.42 -0.07 -7.03
C LEU A 436 3.80 1.32 -7.57
N GLY A 437 4.23 1.40 -8.82
CA GLY A 437 4.45 2.68 -9.51
C GLY A 437 3.17 3.53 -9.54
N ARG A 438 2.02 2.91 -9.82
CA ARG A 438 0.71 3.60 -9.78
C ARG A 438 0.42 4.14 -8.38
N TYR A 439 0.64 3.36 -7.33
CA TYR A 439 0.49 3.84 -5.94
C TYR A 439 1.33 5.09 -5.69
N HIS A 440 2.62 5.06 -6.05
CA HIS A 440 3.50 6.21 -5.90
C HIS A 440 3.07 7.43 -6.72
N CYS A 441 2.48 7.25 -7.91
CA CYS A 441 1.90 8.36 -8.67
C CYS A 441 0.75 9.05 -7.91
N PHE A 442 -0.14 8.28 -7.27
CA PHE A 442 -1.20 8.85 -6.43
C PHE A 442 -0.63 9.50 -5.18
N LEU A 443 0.30 8.84 -4.48
CA LEU A 443 0.94 9.35 -3.28
C LEU A 443 1.63 10.69 -3.54
N ASN A 444 2.39 10.77 -4.63
CA ASN A 444 3.07 11.99 -5.05
C ASN A 444 2.11 13.10 -5.50
N SER A 445 0.93 12.74 -5.99
CA SER A 445 -0.12 13.70 -6.34
C SER A 445 -0.84 14.27 -5.12
N PHE A 446 -0.96 13.48 -4.05
CA PHE A 446 -1.52 13.94 -2.78
C PHE A 446 -0.52 14.77 -1.98
N ASN A 447 0.76 14.42 -2.05
CA ASN A 447 1.86 15.20 -1.48
C ASN A 447 1.98 16.57 -2.15
N PHE A 448 2.42 17.59 -1.40
CA PHE A 448 2.61 18.93 -1.95
C PHE A 448 3.86 19.60 -1.40
N LEU A 449 4.83 19.87 -2.28
CA LEU A 449 6.16 20.38 -1.93
C LEU A 449 6.82 19.45 -0.90
N ASP A 450 7.15 19.97 0.27
CA ASP A 450 7.70 19.24 1.41
C ASP A 450 6.62 18.65 2.33
N LEU A 451 5.33 18.91 2.10
CA LEU A 451 4.25 18.19 2.79
C LEU A 451 4.12 16.79 2.21
N LYS A 452 4.33 15.80 3.06
CA LYS A 452 4.27 14.37 2.74
C LYS A 452 3.27 13.70 3.66
N ILE A 453 2.48 12.77 3.11
CA ILE A 453 1.74 11.80 3.90
C ILE A 453 2.77 10.97 4.66
N LYS A 454 2.65 10.91 5.99
CA LYS A 454 3.51 10.06 6.80
C LYS A 454 3.14 8.60 6.55
N ASP A 455 4.14 7.79 6.22
CA ASP A 455 3.99 6.35 6.13
C ASP A 455 4.42 5.72 7.44
N ASN A 456 3.53 5.72 8.44
CA ASN A 456 3.81 5.10 9.74
C ASN A 456 3.96 3.57 9.62
N SER A 457 3.49 2.97 8.51
CA SER A 457 3.58 1.51 8.29
C SER A 457 4.97 1.05 7.87
N ARG A 458 5.76 1.96 7.27
CA ARG A 458 7.17 1.74 6.89
C ARG A 458 8.18 2.13 7.96
N LEU A 459 7.75 2.49 9.17
CA LEU A 459 8.68 2.77 10.27
C LEU A 459 9.70 1.64 10.47
N LEU A 460 9.30 0.39 10.25
CA LEU A 460 10.21 -0.76 10.28
C LEU A 460 11.13 -0.82 9.05
N ASP A 461 10.64 -0.56 7.84
CA ASP A 461 11.47 -0.60 6.63
C ASP A 461 12.48 0.56 6.61
N GLU A 462 12.06 1.79 6.95
CA GLU A 462 12.96 2.94 7.12
C GLU A 462 13.93 2.72 8.27
N PHE A 463 13.49 2.16 9.41
CA PHE A 463 14.38 1.77 10.49
C PHE A 463 15.40 0.72 10.02
N MET A 464 14.94 -0.35 9.36
CA MET A 464 15.79 -1.43 8.85
C MET A 464 16.74 -0.97 7.74
N GLU A 465 16.33 -0.01 6.90
CA GLU A 465 17.19 0.64 5.90
C GLU A 465 18.19 1.61 6.53
N SER A 466 17.83 2.25 7.64
CA SER A 466 18.72 3.10 8.43
C SER A 466 19.73 2.31 9.28
N LEU A 467 19.45 1.02 9.53
CA LEU A 467 20.40 0.15 10.22
C LEU A 467 21.65 -0.04 9.33
N PRO A 468 22.87 0.17 9.86
CA PRO A 468 24.08 -0.05 9.10
C PRO A 468 24.12 -1.50 8.61
N LYS A 469 24.49 -1.72 7.33
CA LYS A 469 24.67 -3.05 6.76
C LYS A 469 25.88 -3.73 7.42
N ILE A 470 25.64 -4.43 8.52
CA ILE A 470 26.66 -5.19 9.24
C ILE A 470 26.89 -6.51 8.50
N SER A 471 28.15 -6.86 8.23
CA SER A 471 28.50 -8.17 7.68
C SER A 471 28.00 -9.29 8.61
N GLN A 472 27.52 -10.42 8.07
CA GLN A 472 26.95 -11.52 8.89
C GLN A 472 27.88 -12.01 10.02
N GLN A 473 29.19 -11.83 9.89
CA GLN A 473 30.17 -12.20 10.91
C GLN A 473 30.22 -11.23 12.11
N ASN A 474 29.72 -10.00 11.96
CA ASN A 474 29.70 -8.95 12.99
C ASN A 474 28.27 -8.61 13.47
N ASN A 475 27.26 -9.31 12.97
CA ASN A 475 25.86 -9.03 13.29
C ASN A 475 25.52 -9.55 14.70
N VAL A 476 25.82 -8.76 15.73
CA VAL A 476 25.46 -9.05 17.13
C VAL A 476 23.95 -9.22 17.32
N LEU A 477 23.14 -8.68 16.40
CA LEU A 477 21.68 -8.79 16.42
C LEU A 477 21.15 -10.12 15.91
N SER A 478 21.97 -10.98 15.27
CA SER A 478 21.52 -12.29 14.78
C SER A 478 21.06 -13.24 15.88
N ASN A 479 21.46 -12.97 17.13
CA ASN A 479 21.11 -13.76 18.30
C ASN A 479 20.00 -13.13 19.16
N LEU A 480 19.46 -11.98 18.75
CA LEU A 480 18.38 -11.33 19.47
C LEU A 480 17.04 -11.99 19.11
N LYS A 481 16.33 -12.45 20.14
CA LYS A 481 14.95 -12.93 19.99
C LYS A 481 14.01 -11.73 19.95
N PRO A 482 13.23 -11.53 18.87
CA PRO A 482 12.32 -10.38 18.73
C PRO A 482 11.39 -10.21 19.93
N ASP A 483 10.87 -11.32 20.46
CA ASP A 483 9.96 -11.35 21.62
C ASP A 483 10.58 -10.69 22.86
N LYS A 484 11.89 -10.89 23.08
CA LYS A 484 12.60 -10.30 24.24
C LYS A 484 12.86 -8.81 24.08
N ILE A 485 12.97 -8.30 22.85
CA ILE A 485 13.12 -6.86 22.60
C ILE A 485 11.79 -6.16 22.85
N VAL A 486 10.69 -6.75 22.38
CA VAL A 486 9.34 -6.23 22.63
C VAL A 486 9.04 -6.18 24.13
N ASP A 487 9.38 -7.22 24.89
CA ASP A 487 9.24 -7.22 26.35
C ASP A 487 10.10 -6.16 27.03
N LEU A 488 11.32 -5.91 26.53
CA LEU A 488 12.22 -4.91 27.09
C LEU A 488 11.72 -3.47 26.81
N LEU A 489 11.14 -3.23 25.64
CA LEU A 489 10.53 -1.94 25.28
C LEU A 489 9.24 -1.68 26.06
N LYS A 490 8.45 -2.72 26.35
CA LYS A 490 7.28 -2.61 27.24
C LYS A 490 7.65 -2.25 28.68
N CYS A 491 8.86 -2.57 29.13
CA CYS A 491 9.39 -2.18 30.45
C CYS A 491 9.94 -0.75 30.52
N ILE A 492 10.00 -0.02 29.39
CA ILE A 492 10.54 1.35 29.31
C ILE A 492 9.39 2.40 29.26
N GLN A 493 8.13 1.97 29.20
CA GLN A 493 6.97 2.79 29.59
C GLN A 493 6.79 2.76 31.11
#